data_AF-A0AA37JIB6-F1
#
_entry.id   AF-A0AA37JIB6-F1
#
_cell.length_a   1.000
_cell.length_b   1.000
_cell.length_c   1.000
_cell.angle_alpha   90.00
_cell.angle_beta   90.00
_cell.angle_gamma   90.00
#
_symmetry.space_group_name_H-M   'P 1'
#
loop_
_entity.id
_entity.type
_entity.pdbx_description
1 polymer ?
#
loop_
_entity_poly.entity_id
_entity_poly.type
_entity_poly.pdbx_seq_one_letter_code
_entity_poly.pdbx_strand_id
1 'polypeptide(L)'
;MRDNVGGKWNERMRDERGMTLTELMVSLAIAFILMSFLIRMYTYTGNMFETSASTDDLRRTTQVVIDYLEDRIACADSLVISREELSGEEFGHEILFSEDGRIYCDGEPVCEEEFYRKRTVFCQILSAFSEDNTPALKYRITWKNQKNTTLYSADSVVKLVNLELNSREIIRRDLETGAGMSGKSLYIYYKDPDYSHGIVFD
;
A
#
# COMPACT_ATOMS: atom_id res chain seq x y z
N MET A 1 73.60 44.13 45.00
CA MET A 1 72.60 45.20 44.82
C MET A 1 72.16 45.19 43.37
N ARG A 2 70.85 44.97 43.12
CA ARG A 2 70.01 45.58 42.04
C ARG A 2 70.53 45.53 40.59
N ASP A 3 69.80 45.16 39.53
CA ASP A 3 68.36 45.01 39.28
C ASP A 3 68.14 44.32 37.92
N ASN A 4 66.90 43.87 37.70
CA ASN A 4 66.19 43.70 36.42
C ASN A 4 66.52 42.52 35.50
N VAL A 5 65.84 41.39 35.80
CA VAL A 5 65.35 40.44 34.79
C VAL A 5 64.21 41.12 34.02
N GLY A 6 64.57 41.87 32.98
CA GLY A 6 63.64 42.58 32.11
C GLY A 6 63.15 41.70 30.94
N GLY A 7 61.90 41.25 31.04
CA GLY A 7 60.94 41.36 29.94
C GLY A 7 61.05 40.37 28.78
N LYS A 8 60.21 39.33 28.83
CA LYS A 8 59.33 38.98 27.70
C LYS A 8 58.14 38.14 28.18
N TRP A 9 57.34 38.71 29.07
CA TRP A 9 56.03 38.16 29.41
C TRP A 9 54.99 38.69 28.42
N ASN A 10 54.39 37.77 27.67
CA ASN A 10 53.00 37.80 27.22
C ASN A 10 52.45 39.15 26.71
N GLU A 11 52.69 39.45 25.43
CA GLU A 11 51.74 40.23 24.64
C GLU A 11 50.99 39.28 23.69
N ARG A 12 50.20 38.36 24.26
CA ARG A 12 48.94 37.98 23.63
C ARG A 12 47.94 39.03 24.09
N MET A 13 47.92 40.15 23.36
CA MET A 13 46.81 41.10 23.39
C MET A 13 45.54 40.29 23.15
N ARG A 14 44.85 40.05 24.26
CA ARG A 14 43.47 39.61 24.32
C ARG A 14 42.71 40.70 23.57
N ASP A 15 42.28 40.41 22.34
CA ASP A 15 41.50 41.35 21.53
C ASP A 15 40.10 41.43 22.19
N GLU A 16 40.02 42.19 23.28
CA GLU A 16 38.80 42.46 24.05
C GLU A 16 37.99 43.59 23.37
N ARG A 17 37.82 43.53 22.05
CA ARG A 17 36.83 44.37 21.39
C ARG A 17 35.47 43.74 21.62
N GLY A 18 34.72 44.32 22.55
CA GLY A 18 33.30 44.00 22.71
C GLY A 18 32.58 44.13 21.37
N MET A 19 31.72 43.17 21.06
CA MET A 19 30.97 43.13 19.79
C MET A 19 30.16 44.42 19.63
N THR A 20 30.31 45.08 18.48
CA THR A 20 29.56 46.30 18.22
C THR A 20 28.08 45.97 18.01
N LEU A 21 27.18 46.87 18.39
CA LEU A 21 25.73 46.65 18.28
C LEU A 21 25.30 46.29 16.84
N THR A 22 25.99 46.86 15.85
CA THR A 22 25.82 46.56 14.43
C THR A 22 26.21 45.13 14.06
N GLU A 23 27.32 44.60 14.58
CA GLU A 23 27.72 43.20 14.33
C GLU A 23 26.73 42.23 14.96
N LEU A 24 26.20 42.57 16.14
CA LEU A 24 25.17 41.78 16.81
C LEU A 24 23.88 41.74 15.98
N MET A 25 23.42 42.89 15.46
CA MET A 25 22.24 42.95 14.58
C MET A 25 22.44 42.19 13.26
N VAL A 26 23.62 42.29 12.63
CA VAL A 26 23.92 41.55 11.39
C VAL A 26 24.00 40.05 11.64
N SER A 27 24.64 39.61 12.71
CA SER A 27 24.69 38.19 13.09
C SER A 27 23.30 37.63 13.38
N LEU A 28 22.44 38.42 14.04
CA LEU A 28 21.06 38.03 14.34
C LEU A 28 20.23 37.93 13.06
N ALA A 29 20.36 38.88 12.15
CA ALA A 29 19.69 38.86 10.85
C ALA A 29 20.09 37.62 10.02
N ILE A 30 21.39 37.31 9.97
CA ILE A 30 21.89 36.11 9.28
C ILE A 30 21.34 34.84 9.96
N ALA A 31 21.35 34.78 11.30
CA ALA A 31 20.82 33.65 12.05
C ALA A 31 19.32 33.43 11.79
N PHE A 32 18.51 34.51 11.70
CA PHE A 32 17.08 34.41 11.38
C PHE A 32 16.83 33.87 9.97
N ILE A 33 17.62 34.32 8.99
CA ILE A 33 17.53 33.84 7.61
C ILE A 33 17.87 32.35 7.58
N LEU A 34 18.99 31.94 8.20
CA LEU A 34 19.41 30.54 8.25
C LEU A 34 18.38 29.65 8.98
N MET A 35 17.86 30.08 10.13
CA MET A 35 16.78 29.38 10.85
C MET A 35 15.54 29.20 9.97
N SER A 36 15.14 30.22 9.21
CA SER A 36 13.98 30.15 8.31
C SER A 36 14.18 29.09 7.22
N PHE A 37 15.39 28.99 6.66
CA PHE A 37 15.75 27.95 5.69
C PHE A 37 15.75 26.56 6.34
N LEU A 38 16.35 26.41 7.52
CA LEU A 38 16.42 25.14 8.24
C LEU A 38 15.04 24.62 8.63
N ILE A 39 14.13 25.49 9.10
CA ILE A 39 12.74 25.12 9.43
C ILE A 39 12.02 24.60 8.18
N ARG A 40 12.11 25.31 7.05
CA ARG A 40 11.48 24.87 5.79
C ARG A 40 12.07 23.57 5.27
N MET A 41 13.38 23.39 5.38
CA MET A 41 14.04 22.16 4.97
C MET A 41 13.63 20.99 5.87
N TYR A 42 13.54 21.21 7.19
CA TYR A 42 13.09 20.20 8.14
C TYR A 42 11.64 19.77 7.90
N THR A 43 10.72 20.72 7.69
CA THR A 43 9.32 20.39 7.40
C THR A 43 9.18 19.68 6.06
N TYR A 44 9.92 20.10 5.03
CA TYR A 44 9.91 19.43 3.73
C TYR A 44 10.44 17.98 3.83
N THR A 45 11.55 17.79 4.53
CA THR A 45 12.17 16.47 4.72
C THR A 45 11.28 15.55 5.55
N GLY A 46 10.68 16.06 6.64
CA GLY A 46 9.73 15.30 7.46
C GLY A 46 8.50 14.85 6.67
N ASN A 47 7.91 15.76 5.87
CA ASN A 47 6.78 15.42 5.01
C ASN A 47 7.16 14.39 3.95
N MET A 48 8.39 14.44 3.39
CA MET A 48 8.86 13.43 2.45
C MET A 48 9.03 12.07 3.12
N PHE A 49 9.60 11.99 4.32
CA PHE A 49 9.70 10.74 5.06
C PHE A 49 8.34 10.13 5.39
N GLU A 50 7.38 10.94 5.84
CA GLU A 50 6.02 10.49 6.11
C GLU A 50 5.32 9.98 4.84
N THR A 51 5.48 10.71 3.73
CA THR A 51 4.90 10.33 2.43
C THR A 51 5.52 9.02 1.91
N SER A 52 6.85 8.89 1.98
CA SER A 52 7.56 7.67 1.57
C SER A 52 7.18 6.48 2.45
N ALA A 53 7.17 6.65 3.78
CA ALA A 53 6.77 5.58 4.69
C ALA A 53 5.32 5.15 4.47
N SER A 54 4.39 6.09 4.26
CA SER A 54 3.00 5.77 3.95
C SER A 54 2.84 5.06 2.61
N THR A 55 3.68 5.38 1.62
CA THR A 55 3.64 4.73 0.30
C THR A 55 4.19 3.31 0.37
N ASP A 56 5.31 3.11 1.08
CA ASP A 56 5.90 1.78 1.28
C ASP A 56 4.99 0.86 2.09
N ASP A 57 4.32 1.40 3.12
CA ASP A 57 3.28 0.71 3.88
C ASP A 57 2.14 0.24 2.95
N LEU A 58 1.61 1.13 2.10
CA LEU A 58 0.58 0.79 1.11
C LEU A 58 1.03 -0.26 0.09
N ARG A 59 2.29 -0.22 -0.35
CA ARG A 59 2.85 -1.23 -1.25
C ARG A 59 2.89 -2.59 -0.58
N ARG A 60 3.36 -2.66 0.67
CA ARG A 60 3.42 -3.91 1.44
C ARG A 60 2.03 -4.49 1.71
N THR A 61 1.08 -3.68 2.16
CA THR A 61 -0.29 -4.16 2.40
C THR A 61 -0.98 -4.60 1.11
N THR A 62 -0.73 -3.90 -0.01
CA THR A 62 -1.22 -4.34 -1.31
C THR A 62 -0.64 -5.69 -1.72
N GLN A 63 0.65 -5.90 -1.48
CA GLN A 63 1.30 -7.18 -1.79
C GLN A 63 0.67 -8.33 -0.98
N VAL A 64 0.36 -8.12 0.30
CA VAL A 64 -0.33 -9.13 1.13
C VAL A 64 -1.69 -9.52 0.53
N VAL A 65 -2.47 -8.55 0.04
CA VAL A 65 -3.75 -8.83 -0.64
C VAL A 65 -3.55 -9.59 -1.95
N ILE A 66 -2.51 -9.24 -2.72
CA ILE A 66 -2.17 -9.92 -3.97
C ILE A 66 -1.75 -11.36 -3.71
N ASP A 67 -0.84 -11.59 -2.76
CA ASP A 67 -0.34 -12.92 -2.40
C ASP A 67 -1.50 -13.79 -1.88
N TYR A 68 -2.40 -13.22 -1.07
CA TYR A 68 -3.60 -13.90 -0.61
C TYR A 68 -4.52 -14.35 -1.75
N LEU A 69 -4.79 -13.45 -2.70
CA LEU A 69 -5.59 -13.79 -3.87
C LEU A 69 -4.90 -14.86 -4.73
N GLU A 70 -3.60 -14.71 -4.97
CA GLU A 70 -2.82 -15.65 -5.77
C GLU A 70 -2.85 -17.06 -5.18
N ASP A 71 -2.59 -17.19 -3.87
CA ASP A 71 -2.61 -18.48 -3.17
C ASP A 71 -3.96 -19.20 -3.28
N ARG A 72 -5.07 -18.45 -3.17
CA ARG A 72 -6.42 -19.02 -3.22
C ARG A 72 -6.91 -19.34 -4.62
N ILE A 73 -6.66 -18.46 -5.60
CA ILE A 73 -7.29 -18.59 -6.93
C ILE A 73 -6.37 -19.24 -7.96
N ALA A 74 -5.05 -19.27 -7.79
CA ALA A 74 -4.13 -19.82 -8.80
C ALA A 74 -4.40 -21.30 -9.09
N CYS A 75 -4.72 -22.07 -8.05
CA CYS A 75 -5.00 -23.50 -8.12
C CYS A 75 -6.51 -23.82 -8.11
N ALA A 76 -7.38 -22.82 -8.28
CA ALA A 76 -8.82 -23.06 -8.27
C ALA A 76 -9.29 -23.87 -9.49
N ASP A 77 -10.19 -24.82 -9.25
CA ASP A 77 -10.79 -25.70 -10.25
C ASP A 77 -11.95 -25.05 -11.02
N SER A 78 -12.56 -24.04 -10.42
CA SER A 78 -13.58 -23.20 -11.01
C SER A 78 -13.50 -21.82 -10.39
N LEU A 79 -13.69 -20.79 -11.20
CA LEU A 79 -13.72 -19.40 -10.76
C LEU A 79 -14.97 -18.72 -11.32
N VAL A 80 -15.79 -18.15 -10.42
CA VAL A 80 -16.98 -17.37 -10.78
C VAL A 80 -16.82 -15.98 -10.20
N ILE A 81 -17.02 -14.96 -11.04
CA ILE A 81 -16.94 -13.57 -10.61
C ILE A 81 -18.31 -12.93 -10.79
N SER A 82 -18.80 -12.30 -9.71
CA SER A 82 -20.10 -11.66 -9.67
C SER A 82 -20.04 -10.32 -8.92
N ARG A 83 -21.00 -9.44 -9.19
CA ARG A 83 -21.23 -8.20 -8.42
C ARG A 83 -22.39 -8.34 -7.42
N GLU A 84 -23.17 -9.40 -7.57
CA GLU A 84 -24.26 -9.74 -6.69
C GLU A 84 -23.92 -11.04 -5.94
N GLU A 85 -24.43 -11.15 -4.73
CA GLU A 85 -24.32 -12.36 -3.94
C GLU A 85 -25.00 -13.52 -4.69
N LEU A 86 -24.25 -14.59 -4.93
CA LEU A 86 -24.75 -15.79 -5.57
C LEU A 86 -24.96 -16.82 -4.47
N SER A 87 -26.21 -17.04 -4.08
CA SER A 87 -26.55 -18.04 -3.08
C SER A 87 -26.56 -19.43 -3.70
N GLY A 88 -25.67 -20.31 -3.26
CA GLY A 88 -25.67 -21.73 -3.64
C GLY A 88 -24.41 -22.45 -3.20
N GLU A 89 -24.55 -23.63 -2.60
CA GLU A 89 -23.41 -24.51 -2.24
C GLU A 89 -22.57 -24.93 -3.47
N GLU A 90 -23.10 -24.69 -4.68
CA GLU A 90 -22.42 -24.96 -5.94
C GLU A 90 -21.23 -24.03 -6.23
N PHE A 91 -20.98 -22.99 -5.44
CA PHE A 91 -19.93 -21.99 -5.71
C PHE A 91 -18.65 -22.16 -4.88
N GLY A 92 -18.64 -23.04 -3.87
CA GLY A 92 -17.46 -23.31 -3.04
C GLY A 92 -17.17 -22.18 -2.05
N HIS A 93 -15.95 -21.68 -2.04
CA HIS A 93 -15.48 -20.59 -1.20
C HIS A 93 -15.74 -19.22 -1.85
N GLU A 94 -15.97 -18.20 -1.03
CA GLU A 94 -16.27 -16.83 -1.44
C GLU A 94 -15.20 -15.86 -0.91
N ILE A 95 -14.63 -15.05 -1.81
CA ILE A 95 -13.85 -13.86 -1.46
C ILE A 95 -14.67 -12.62 -1.82
N LEU A 96 -15.02 -11.83 -0.82
CA LEU A 96 -15.80 -10.61 -0.95
C LEU A 96 -14.91 -9.39 -0.74
N PHE A 97 -14.86 -8.52 -1.75
CA PHE A 97 -14.47 -7.12 -1.57
C PHE A 97 -15.74 -6.30 -1.38
N SER A 98 -16.03 -5.94 -0.14
CA SER A 98 -17.30 -5.29 0.22
C SER A 98 -17.29 -3.79 -0.08
N GLU A 99 -18.47 -3.19 -0.21
CA GLU A 99 -18.66 -1.74 -0.39
C GLU A 99 -18.09 -0.92 0.78
N ASP A 100 -18.04 -1.49 1.98
CA ASP A 100 -17.39 -0.90 3.15
C ASP A 100 -15.85 -0.81 3.01
N GLY A 101 -15.29 -1.40 1.95
CA GLY A 101 -13.88 -1.36 1.64
C GLY A 101 -13.06 -2.35 2.45
N ARG A 102 -13.65 -3.48 2.83
CA ARG A 102 -13.02 -4.59 3.54
C ARG A 102 -13.04 -5.88 2.72
N ILE A 103 -12.20 -6.82 3.12
CA ILE A 103 -12.05 -8.13 2.47
C ILE A 103 -12.56 -9.18 3.44
N TYR A 104 -13.50 -9.99 2.96
CA TYR A 104 -14.05 -11.12 3.68
C TYR A 104 -13.81 -12.40 2.88
N CYS A 105 -13.61 -13.52 3.57
CA CYS A 105 -13.58 -14.86 3.01
C CYS A 105 -14.62 -15.70 3.75
N ASP A 106 -15.60 -16.25 3.03
CA ASP A 106 -16.69 -17.04 3.62
C ASP A 106 -17.41 -16.33 4.79
N GLY A 107 -17.53 -15.00 4.71
CA GLY A 107 -18.11 -14.15 5.76
C GLY A 107 -17.17 -13.75 6.90
N GLU A 108 -15.95 -14.29 6.97
CA GLU A 108 -14.95 -13.93 7.97
C GLU A 108 -13.99 -12.84 7.45
N PRO A 109 -13.59 -11.86 8.28
CA PRO A 109 -12.64 -10.83 7.85
C PRO A 109 -11.26 -11.44 7.59
N VAL A 110 -10.70 -11.20 6.40
CA VAL A 110 -9.36 -11.70 6.03
C VAL A 110 -8.25 -10.95 6.75
N CYS A 111 -8.44 -9.65 6.96
CA CYS A 111 -7.46 -8.79 7.62
C CYS A 111 -8.05 -8.11 8.86
N GLU A 112 -7.20 -7.88 9.86
CA GLU A 112 -7.56 -7.12 11.07
C GLU A 112 -7.82 -5.63 10.76
N GLU A 113 -8.51 -4.93 11.67
CA GLU A 113 -8.82 -3.49 11.53
C GLU A 113 -7.56 -2.62 11.37
N GLU A 114 -6.50 -2.99 12.07
CA GLU A 114 -5.20 -2.33 12.03
C GLU A 114 -4.56 -2.38 10.65
N PHE A 115 -4.92 -3.35 9.81
CA PHE A 115 -4.45 -3.45 8.43
C PHE A 115 -4.98 -2.29 7.57
N TYR A 116 -6.24 -1.91 7.81
CA TYR A 116 -6.92 -0.90 7.01
C TYR A 116 -6.52 0.53 7.39
N ARG A 117 -6.13 0.82 8.65
CA ARG A 117 -5.66 2.16 9.11
C ARG A 117 -6.46 3.35 8.55
N LYS A 118 -7.80 3.28 8.58
CA LYS A 118 -8.72 4.29 8.01
C LYS A 118 -8.68 4.42 6.49
N ARG A 119 -8.32 3.34 5.80
CA ARG A 119 -8.31 3.21 4.33
C ARG A 119 -9.27 2.11 3.93
N THR A 120 -9.75 2.19 2.71
CA THR A 120 -10.65 1.21 2.11
C THR A 120 -9.99 0.57 0.92
N VAL A 121 -10.14 -0.74 0.77
CA VAL A 121 -9.59 -1.52 -0.34
C VAL A 121 -10.68 -1.89 -1.32
N PHE A 122 -10.40 -1.73 -2.60
CA PHE A 122 -11.29 -2.10 -3.70
C PHE A 122 -10.55 -2.95 -4.71
N CYS A 123 -11.21 -3.99 -5.20
CA CYS A 123 -10.72 -4.80 -6.31
C CYS A 123 -11.53 -4.52 -7.58
N GLN A 124 -10.83 -4.35 -8.69
CA GLN A 124 -11.42 -4.19 -10.02
C GLN A 124 -10.86 -5.25 -10.95
N ILE A 125 -11.74 -6.05 -11.56
CA ILE A 125 -11.34 -6.99 -12.60
C ILE A 125 -11.13 -6.25 -13.93
N LEU A 126 -9.94 -6.40 -14.52
CA LEU A 126 -9.55 -5.75 -15.77
C LEU A 126 -9.75 -6.66 -16.99
N SER A 127 -9.32 -7.92 -16.90
CA SER A 127 -9.48 -8.94 -17.94
C SER A 127 -9.34 -10.34 -17.34
N ALA A 128 -9.93 -11.36 -17.97
CA ALA A 128 -9.86 -12.76 -17.53
C ALA A 128 -8.99 -13.64 -18.44
N PHE A 129 -8.39 -13.05 -19.48
CA PHE A 129 -7.51 -13.74 -20.42
C PHE A 129 -6.22 -12.95 -20.61
N SER A 130 -5.11 -13.69 -20.71
CA SER A 130 -3.84 -13.14 -21.18
C SER A 130 -3.88 -12.95 -22.71
N GLU A 131 -2.92 -12.21 -23.25
CA GLU A 131 -2.79 -12.02 -24.72
C GLU A 131 -2.55 -13.35 -25.45
N ASP A 132 -2.05 -14.36 -24.74
CA ASP A 132 -1.73 -15.70 -25.28
C ASP A 132 -2.88 -16.70 -25.11
N ASN A 133 -4.10 -16.22 -24.81
CA ASN A 133 -5.30 -17.04 -24.59
C ASN A 133 -5.20 -18.02 -23.39
N THR A 134 -4.23 -17.82 -22.49
CA THR A 134 -4.17 -18.56 -21.23
C THR A 134 -5.15 -17.96 -20.21
N PRO A 135 -5.87 -18.81 -19.44
CA PRO A 135 -6.80 -18.32 -18.43
C PRO A 135 -6.03 -17.63 -17.31
N ALA A 136 -6.20 -16.32 -17.20
CA ALA A 136 -5.48 -15.50 -16.23
C ALA A 136 -6.35 -14.32 -15.78
N LEU A 137 -6.50 -14.16 -14.47
CA LEU A 137 -7.26 -13.06 -13.91
C LEU A 137 -6.37 -11.83 -13.74
N LYS A 138 -6.57 -10.81 -14.57
CA LYS A 138 -5.99 -9.48 -14.40
C LYS A 138 -6.93 -8.63 -13.54
N TYR A 139 -6.42 -8.12 -12.43
CA TYR A 139 -7.18 -7.26 -11.51
C TYR A 139 -6.33 -6.10 -11.00
N ARG A 140 -7.02 -5.09 -10.46
CA ARG A 140 -6.43 -3.89 -9.87
C ARG A 140 -6.90 -3.75 -8.44
N ILE A 141 -5.96 -3.68 -7.51
CA ILE A 141 -6.22 -3.30 -6.12
C ILE A 141 -6.06 -1.80 -5.99
N THR A 142 -7.04 -1.14 -5.38
CA THR A 142 -7.05 0.31 -5.15
C THR A 142 -7.31 0.61 -3.69
N TRP A 143 -6.40 1.34 -3.07
CA TRP A 143 -6.56 1.88 -1.73
C TRP A 143 -7.05 3.31 -1.78
N LYS A 144 -8.11 3.59 -1.03
CA LYS A 144 -8.65 4.94 -0.89
C LYS A 144 -8.67 5.38 0.56
N ASN A 145 -8.65 6.69 0.78
CA ASN A 145 -8.89 7.27 2.10
C ASN A 145 -10.41 7.42 2.36
N GLN A 146 -10.76 7.85 3.57
CA GLN A 146 -12.15 8.13 3.96
C GLN A 146 -12.84 9.21 3.11
N LYS A 147 -12.08 10.05 2.39
CA LYS A 147 -12.60 11.06 1.45
C LYS A 147 -12.73 10.50 0.02
N ASN A 148 -12.65 9.18 -0.15
CA ASN A 148 -12.72 8.49 -1.44
C ASN A 148 -11.63 8.92 -2.45
N THR A 149 -10.51 9.48 -1.96
CA THR A 149 -9.34 9.81 -2.79
C THR A 149 -8.43 8.59 -2.88
N THR A 150 -8.00 8.25 -4.10
CA THR A 150 -7.03 7.17 -4.33
C THR A 150 -5.69 7.51 -3.71
N LEU A 151 -5.22 6.66 -2.80
CA LEU A 151 -3.90 6.74 -2.17
C LEU A 151 -2.87 5.94 -2.95
N TYR A 152 -3.24 4.74 -3.38
CA TYR A 152 -2.37 3.82 -4.09
C TYR A 152 -3.19 2.85 -4.93
N SER A 153 -2.64 2.39 -6.04
CA SER A 153 -3.23 1.34 -6.86
C SER A 153 -2.14 0.50 -7.51
N ALA A 154 -2.38 -0.81 -7.60
CA ALA A 154 -1.50 -1.75 -8.26
C ALA A 154 -2.31 -2.74 -9.11
N ASP A 155 -1.76 -3.07 -10.28
CA ASP A 155 -2.28 -4.09 -11.17
C ASP A 155 -1.55 -5.40 -10.89
N SER A 156 -2.30 -6.50 -10.83
CA SER A 156 -1.75 -7.84 -10.68
C SER A 156 -2.45 -8.81 -11.64
N VAL A 157 -1.76 -9.91 -11.92
CA VAL A 157 -2.24 -10.97 -12.80
C VAL A 157 -1.99 -12.30 -12.12
N VAL A 158 -3.05 -13.06 -11.89
CA VAL A 158 -2.93 -14.44 -11.39
C VAL A 158 -3.23 -15.40 -12.53
N LYS A 159 -2.30 -16.31 -12.79
CA LYS A 159 -2.48 -17.40 -13.75
C LYS A 159 -3.31 -18.51 -13.11
N LEU A 160 -4.30 -19.01 -13.82
CA LEU A 160 -5.24 -20.00 -13.31
C LEU A 160 -4.84 -21.38 -13.84
N VAL A 161 -3.91 -22.02 -13.13
CA VAL A 161 -3.18 -23.21 -13.61
C VAL A 161 -4.13 -24.38 -13.83
N ASN A 162 -5.05 -24.63 -12.90
CA ASN A 162 -5.98 -25.76 -13.01
C ASN A 162 -7.09 -25.52 -14.06
N LEU A 163 -7.48 -24.26 -14.28
CA LEU A 163 -8.45 -23.90 -15.32
C LEU A 163 -7.86 -24.06 -16.73
N GLU A 164 -6.56 -23.78 -16.90
CA GLU A 164 -5.82 -24.05 -18.15
C GLU A 164 -5.80 -25.54 -18.49
N LEU A 165 -5.63 -26.39 -17.48
CA LEU A 165 -5.59 -27.84 -17.62
C LEU A 165 -6.98 -28.46 -17.85
N ASN A 166 -8.01 -27.92 -17.20
CA ASN A 166 -9.36 -28.51 -17.18
C ASN A 166 -10.30 -27.98 -18.29
N SER A 167 -9.86 -27.05 -19.14
CA SER A 167 -10.69 -26.43 -20.21
C SER A 167 -12.01 -25.86 -19.71
N ARG A 168 -12.07 -25.42 -18.45
CA ARG A 168 -13.27 -24.85 -17.83
C ARG A 168 -13.27 -23.33 -18.01
N GLU A 169 -14.42 -22.79 -18.40
CA GLU A 169 -14.59 -21.35 -18.58
C GLU A 169 -14.65 -20.61 -17.23
N ILE A 170 -14.02 -19.45 -17.17
CA ILE A 170 -14.26 -18.47 -16.10
C ILE A 170 -15.66 -17.91 -16.36
N ILE A 171 -16.64 -18.30 -15.53
CA ILE A 171 -18.02 -17.84 -15.69
C ILE A 171 -18.12 -16.43 -15.11
N ARG A 172 -18.29 -15.46 -16.00
CA ARG A 172 -18.63 -14.08 -15.65
C ARG A 172 -20.13 -13.91 -15.75
N ARG A 173 -20.83 -13.84 -14.61
CA ARG A 173 -22.19 -13.31 -14.59
C ARG A 173 -22.07 -11.79 -14.34
N ASP A 174 -22.52 -11.00 -15.31
CA ASP A 174 -22.60 -9.53 -15.27
C ASP A 174 -21.30 -8.70 -15.28
N LEU A 175 -20.47 -8.94 -16.29
CA LEU A 175 -19.41 -8.00 -16.70
C LEU A 175 -19.62 -7.41 -18.11
N GLU A 176 -20.79 -7.62 -18.72
CA GLU A 176 -21.11 -7.16 -20.09
C GLU A 176 -21.18 -5.63 -20.25
N THR A 177 -21.25 -4.89 -19.14
CA THR A 177 -21.02 -3.44 -19.16
C THR A 177 -19.58 -3.16 -18.77
N GLY A 178 -18.74 -2.96 -19.79
CA GLY A 178 -17.39 -2.47 -19.62
C GLY A 178 -17.33 -1.30 -18.62
N ALA A 179 -16.24 -1.29 -17.84
CA ALA A 179 -15.96 -0.44 -16.69
C ALA A 179 -16.28 -1.11 -15.33
N GLY A 180 -15.19 -1.53 -14.68
CA GLY A 180 -15.15 -1.58 -13.23
C GLY A 180 -15.47 -0.21 -12.68
N MET A 181 -16.61 -0.10 -12.00
CA MET A 181 -16.89 1.04 -11.15
C MET A 181 -16.37 0.70 -9.77
N SER A 182 -15.25 1.33 -9.41
CA SER A 182 -14.71 1.29 -8.05
C SER A 182 -15.78 1.76 -7.06
N GLY A 183 -16.19 0.88 -6.13
CA GLY A 183 -17.13 1.21 -5.06
C GLY A 183 -18.37 0.31 -4.93
N LYS A 184 -18.50 -0.74 -5.75
CA LYS A 184 -19.51 -1.81 -5.56
C LYS A 184 -18.85 -3.08 -5.04
N SER A 185 -19.62 -3.91 -4.34
CA SER A 185 -19.15 -5.23 -3.89
C SER A 185 -18.67 -6.07 -5.08
N LEU A 186 -17.57 -6.79 -4.90
CA LEU A 186 -17.06 -7.77 -5.84
C LEU A 186 -16.96 -9.12 -5.13
N TYR A 187 -17.64 -10.10 -5.70
CA TYR A 187 -17.65 -11.48 -5.24
C TYR A 187 -16.78 -12.31 -6.17
N ILE A 188 -15.83 -13.04 -5.60
CA ILE A 188 -14.98 -14.00 -6.30
C ILE A 188 -15.22 -15.36 -5.64
N TYR A 189 -15.92 -16.24 -6.33
CA TYR A 189 -16.15 -17.61 -5.88
C TYR A 189 -15.12 -18.54 -6.51
N TYR A 190 -14.55 -19.41 -5.69
CA TYR A 190 -13.56 -20.37 -6.14
C TYR A 190 -13.79 -21.75 -5.50
N LYS A 191 -13.40 -22.80 -6.22
CA LYS A 191 -13.38 -24.17 -5.69
C LYS A 191 -11.97 -24.68 -5.63
N ASP A 192 -11.60 -25.20 -4.47
CA ASP A 192 -10.35 -25.91 -4.30
C ASP A 192 -10.39 -27.28 -4.99
N PRO A 193 -9.23 -27.76 -5.48
CA PRO A 193 -9.13 -29.05 -6.17
C PRO A 193 -9.54 -30.26 -5.30
N ASP A 194 -9.54 -30.12 -3.97
CA ASP A 194 -9.87 -31.19 -3.02
C ASP A 194 -11.35 -31.26 -2.59
N TYR A 195 -12.22 -30.36 -3.07
CA TYR A 195 -13.63 -30.35 -2.65
C TYR A 195 -14.47 -31.52 -3.22
N SER A 196 -13.86 -32.46 -3.96
CA SER A 196 -14.55 -33.55 -4.64
C SER A 196 -14.33 -34.96 -4.07
N HIS A 197 -13.48 -35.15 -3.04
CA HIS A 197 -13.44 -36.43 -2.33
C HIS A 197 -13.15 -36.24 -0.84
N GLY A 198 -14.21 -36.35 -0.03
CA GLY A 198 -14.06 -36.89 1.31
C GLY A 198 -13.42 -38.26 1.18
N ILE A 199 -12.12 -38.33 1.47
CA ILE A 199 -11.43 -39.60 1.69
C ILE A 199 -12.01 -40.15 2.98
N VAL A 200 -13.04 -41.00 2.85
CA VAL A 200 -13.42 -41.94 3.89
C VAL A 200 -12.26 -42.92 3.99
N PHE A 201 -11.47 -42.79 5.05
CA PHE A 201 -10.59 -43.88 5.47
C PHE A 201 -11.49 -44.94 6.13
N ASP A 202 -11.77 -46.02 5.39
CA ASP A 202 -12.15 -47.31 5.96
C ASP A 202 -10.91 -48.01 6.54
#